data_AF-A0A962C2W1-F1
#
_entry.id   AF-A0A962C2W1-F1
#
_cell.length_a   1.000
_cell.length_b   1.000
_cell.length_c   1.000
_cell.angle_alpha   90.00
_cell.angle_beta   90.00
_cell.angle_gamma   90.00
#
_symmetry.space_group_name_H-M   'P 1'
#
loop_
_entity.id
_entity.type
_entity.pdbx_description
1 polymer ?
#
loop_
_entity_poly.entity_id
_entity_poly.type
_entity_poly.pdbx_seq_one_letter_code
_entity_poly.pdbx_strand_id
1 'polypeptide(L)' 'MMYREVKQAFINLERLFGLLDERREVEDAPDAIALVTSQPAIHFEAVEFGYDPRRRILHGIDFHIPAGASVAVVGHSG' A
#
# COMPACT_ATOMS: atom_id res chain seq x y z
N MET A 1 34.44 23.79 -17.18
CA MET A 1 33.20 23.65 -16.38
C MET A 1 32.08 22.97 -17.16
N MET A 2 31.86 23.29 -18.44
CA MET A 2 30.81 22.73 -19.30
C MET A 2 30.73 21.19 -19.36
N TYR A 3 31.87 20.48 -19.48
CA TYR A 3 31.86 19.00 -19.48
C TYR A 3 31.29 18.38 -18.20
N ARG A 4 31.57 18.99 -17.04
CA ARG A 4 31.09 18.50 -15.74
C ARG A 4 29.60 18.76 -15.57
N GLU A 5 29.11 19.91 -16.05
CA GLU A 5 27.69 20.27 -16.00
C GLU A 5 26.85 19.36 -16.89
N VAL A 6 27.29 19.07 -18.12
CA VAL A 6 26.62 18.12 -19.02
C VAL A 6 26.62 16.73 -18.42
N LYS A 7 27.75 16.26 -17.87
CA LYS A 7 27.82 14.96 -17.17
C LYS A 7 26.85 14.89 -15.98
N GLN A 8 26.75 15.97 -15.20
CA GLN A 8 25.82 16.03 -14.07
C GLN A 8 24.35 16.02 -14.53
N ALA A 9 24.04 16.70 -15.63
CA ALA A 9 22.70 16.70 -16.21
C ALA A 9 22.25 15.29 -16.63
N PHE A 10 23.15 14.49 -17.24
CA PHE A 10 22.86 13.10 -17.58
C PHE A 10 22.61 12.22 -16.34
N ILE A 11 23.45 12.35 -15.30
CA ILE A 11 23.25 11.60 -14.04
C ILE A 11 21.91 11.94 -13.40
N ASN A 12 21.51 13.21 -13.42
CA ASN A 12 20.22 13.62 -12.88
C ASN A 12 19.06 13.07 -13.72
N LEU A 13 19.21 13.03 -15.04
CA LEU A 13 18.21 12.48 -15.95
C LEU A 13 18.02 10.97 -15.72
N GLU A 14 19.10 10.21 -15.54
CA GLU A 14 19.04 8.78 -15.19
C GLU A 14 18.28 8.54 -13.88
N ARG A 15 18.50 9.38 -12.86
CA ARG A 15 17.75 9.30 -11.59
C ARG A 15 16.27 9.61 -11.77
N LEU A 16 15.94 10.61 -12.58
CA LEU A 16 14.54 10.97 -12.85
C LEU A 16 13.82 9.84 -13.57
N PHE A 17 14.44 9.21 -14.57
CA PHE A 17 13.87 8.03 -15.21
C PHE A 17 13.69 6.88 -14.22
N GLY A 18 14.67 6.65 -13.33
CA GLY A 18 14.52 5.64 -12.27
C GLY A 18 13.33 5.87 -11.35
N LEU A 19 13.00 7.13 -11.02
CA LEU A 19 11.81 7.46 -10.23
C LEU A 19 10.51 7.33 -11.03
N LEU A 20 10.53 7.68 -12.32
CA LEU A 20 9.36 7.54 -13.20
C LEU A 20 9.01 6.07 -13.47
N ASP A 21 10.02 5.21 -13.51
CA ASP A 21 9.87 3.76 -13.73
C ASP A 21 9.56 2.99 -12.44
N GLU A 22 9.54 3.65 -11.29
CA GLU A 22 9.21 3.02 -10.01
C GLU A 22 7.77 2.49 -10.05
N ARG A 23 7.63 1.17 -9.93
CA ARG A 23 6.33 0.51 -9.95
C ARG A 23 5.60 0.76 -8.65
N ARG A 24 4.29 0.99 -8.73
CA ARG A 24 3.47 1.13 -7.54
C ARG A 24 3.31 -0.24 -6.88
N GLU A 25 3.47 -0.28 -5.56
CA GLU A 25 3.27 -1.51 -4.79
C GLU A 25 1.79 -1.95 -4.77
N VAL A 26 0.88 -0.98 -4.90
CA VAL A 26 -0.58 -1.20 -4.98
C VAL A 26 -1.10 -0.51 -6.24
N GLU A 27 -1.68 -1.30 -7.14
CA GLU A 27 -2.25 -0.85 -8.41
C GLU A 27 -3.71 -1.30 -8.49
N ASP A 28 -4.56 -0.46 -9.08
CA ASP A 28 -5.94 -0.85 -9.37
C ASP A 28 -5.95 -2.01 -10.38
N ALA A 29 -6.89 -2.94 -10.21
CA ALA A 29 -7.12 -3.97 -11.22
C ALA A 29 -7.57 -3.32 -12.56
N PRO A 30 -7.27 -3.94 -13.72
CA PRO A 30 -7.63 -3.38 -15.03
C PRO A 30 -9.14 -3.08 -15.20
N ASP A 31 -9.98 -3.79 -14.45
CA ASP A 31 -11.43 -3.72 -14.45
C ASP A 31 -11.99 -3.19 -13.11
N ALA A 32 -11.15 -2.49 -12.32
CA ALA A 32 -11.57 -1.92 -11.05
C ALA A 32 -12.81 -1.02 -11.21
N ILE A 33 -13.79 -1.26 -10.37
CA ILE A 33 -15.00 -0.44 -10.26
C ILE A 33 -14.92 0.44 -9.02
N ALA A 34 -15.66 1.54 -9.04
CA ALA A 34 -15.85 2.34 -7.83
C ALA A 34 -16.58 1.51 -6.77
N LEU A 35 -16.10 1.57 -5.53
CA LEU A 35 -16.79 0.96 -4.40
C LEU A 35 -18.12 1.70 -4.15
N VAL A 36 -19.25 1.03 -4.37
CA VAL A 36 -20.59 1.53 -4.09
C VAL A 36 -21.19 0.68 -2.96
N THR A 37 -21.49 1.30 -1.81
CA THR A 37 -22.08 0.59 -0.66
C THR A 37 -23.27 1.34 -0.08
N SER A 38 -24.36 0.62 0.18
CA SER A 38 -25.57 1.12 0.84
C SER A 38 -25.69 0.66 2.31
N GLN A 39 -25.00 -0.42 2.68
CA GLN A 39 -24.92 -0.97 4.02
C GLN A 39 -23.46 -1.32 4.32
N PRO A 40 -22.68 -0.39 4.90
CA PRO A 40 -21.24 -0.57 5.04
C PRO A 40 -20.92 -1.55 6.17
N ALA A 41 -20.66 -2.81 5.81
CA ALA A 41 -20.05 -3.81 6.69
C ALA A 41 -18.57 -3.98 6.35
N ILE A 42 -17.76 -4.35 7.34
CA ILE A 42 -16.32 -4.63 7.18
C ILE A 42 -16.07 -6.09 7.48
N HIS A 43 -15.40 -6.79 6.57
CA HIS A 43 -15.01 -8.19 6.73
C HIS A 43 -13.49 -8.30 6.59
N PHE A 44 -12.88 -8.97 7.57
CA PHE A 44 -11.52 -9.48 7.47
C PHE A 44 -11.64 -11.00 7.31
N GLU A 45 -11.05 -11.52 6.24
CA GLU A 45 -11.06 -12.95 5.89
C GLU A 45 -9.62 -13.44 5.76
N ALA A 46 -9.20 -14.28 6.71
CA ALA A 46 -7.87 -14.88 6.81
C ALA A 46 -6.71 -13.89 6.54
N VAL A 47 -6.82 -12.67 7.08
CA VAL A 47 -5.89 -11.59 6.72
C VAL A 47 -4.51 -11.83 7.33
N GLU A 48 -3.51 -11.97 6.47
CA GLU A 48 -2.09 -12.01 6.83
C GLU A 48 -1.40 -10.73 6.36
N PHE A 49 -0.56 -10.12 7.20
CA PHE A 49 0.12 -8.87 6.84
C PHE A 49 1.43 -8.69 7.59
N GLY A 50 2.42 -8.06 6.95
CA GLY A 50 3.64 -7.55 7.55
C GLY A 50 4.39 -6.67 6.56
N TYR A 51 5.11 -5.64 7.04
CA TYR A 51 5.91 -4.75 6.18
C TYR A 51 7.15 -5.45 5.60
N ASP A 52 7.74 -6.37 6.36
CA ASP A 52 8.82 -7.24 5.91
C ASP A 52 8.26 -8.68 5.87
N PRO A 53 8.40 -9.42 4.75
CA PRO A 53 7.97 -10.82 4.66
C PRO A 53 8.52 -11.73 5.77
N ARG A 54 9.67 -11.38 6.36
CA ARG A 54 10.29 -12.10 7.48
C ARG A 54 9.65 -11.79 8.83
N ARG A 55 8.94 -10.67 8.95
CA ARG A 55 8.29 -10.22 10.18
C ARG A 55 6.81 -9.94 9.93
N ARG A 56 6.03 -11.01 9.99
CA ARG A 56 4.57 -10.97 9.96
C ARG A 56 4.01 -10.32 11.23
N ILE A 57 2.97 -9.51 11.07
CA ILE A 57 2.27 -8.73 12.12
C ILE A 57 0.85 -9.28 12.32
N LEU A 58 0.08 -9.43 11.23
CA LEU A 58 -1.25 -10.05 11.27
C LEU A 58 -1.13 -11.51 10.83
N HIS A 59 -1.71 -12.41 11.64
CA HIS A 59 -1.57 -13.85 11.49
C HIS A 59 -2.93 -14.50 11.23
N GLY A 60 -3.47 -14.34 10.01
CA GLY A 60 -4.72 -14.96 9.59
C GLY A 60 -5.90 -14.52 10.44
N ILE A 61 -6.13 -13.20 10.51
CA ILE A 61 -7.21 -12.65 11.34
C ILE A 61 -8.54 -12.65 10.59
N ASP A 62 -9.60 -13.01 11.31
CA ASP A 62 -10.96 -13.14 10.80
C ASP A 62 -11.94 -12.41 11.73
N PHE A 63 -12.67 -11.43 11.20
CA PHE A 63 -13.77 -10.79 11.93
C PHE A 63 -14.73 -10.04 10.99
N HIS A 64 -15.93 -9.77 11.50
CA HIS A 64 -16.97 -9.03 10.81
C HIS A 64 -17.50 -7.90 11.70
N ILE A 65 -17.54 -6.69 11.14
CA ILE A 65 -18.16 -5.50 11.75
C ILE A 65 -19.40 -5.15 10.93
N PRO A 66 -20.61 -5.33 11.47
CA PRO A 66 -21.84 -5.03 10.75
C PRO A 66 -22.05 -3.52 10.62
N ALA A 67 -22.87 -3.12 9.64
CA ALA A 67 -23.21 -1.72 9.41
C ALA A 67 -23.82 -1.06 10.65
N GLY A 68 -23.34 0.13 10.98
CA GLY A 68 -23.79 0.90 12.15
C GLY A 68 -23.20 0.45 13.49
N ALA A 69 -22.34 -0.57 13.52
CA ALA A 69 -21.66 -0.95 14.75
C ALA A 69 -20.57 0.05 15.14
N SER A 70 -20.42 0.28 16.46
CA SER A 70 -19.28 0.98 17.03
C SER A 70 -18.42 -0.04 17.76
N VAL A 71 -17.15 -0.15 17.35
CA VAL A 71 -16.19 -1.11 17.90
C VAL A 71 -14.89 -0.38 18.25
N ALA A 72 -14.16 -0.93 19.21
CA ALA A 72 -12.83 -0.45 19.58
C ALA A 72 -11.78 -1.50 19.19
N VAL A 73 -10.66 -1.03 18.65
CA VAL A 73 -9.47 -1.85 18.43
C VAL A 73 -8.52 -1.58 19.58
N VAL A 74 -8.14 -2.64 20.31
CA VAL A 74 -7.22 -2.57 21.44
C VAL A 74 -6.09 -3.55 21.25
N GLY A 75 -4.91 -3.22 21.76
CA GLY A 75 -3.72 -4.06 21.66
C GLY A 75 -2.62 -3.57 22.59
N HIS A 76 -1.66 -4.44 22.86
CA HIS A 76 -0.41 -4.05 23.51
C HIS A 76 0.38 -3.11 22.60
N SER A 77 1.40 -2.42 23.13
CA SER A 77 2.35 -1.68 22.29
C SER A 77 3.11 -2.67 21.41
N GLY A 78 2.58 -2.94 20.22
CA GLY A 78 3.21 -3.71 19.15
C GLY A 78 4.26 -2.89 18.41
#